data_AF-W1XKZ1-F1
#
_entry.id   AF-W1XKZ1-F1
#
_cell.length_a   1.000
_cell.length_b   1.000
_cell.length_c   1.000
_cell.angle_alpha   90.00
_cell.angle_beta   90.00
_cell.angle_gamma   90.00
#
_symmetry.space_group_name_H-M   'P 1'
#
loop_
_entity.id
_entity.type
_entity.pdbx_description
1 polymer ?
#
loop_
_entity_poly.entity_id
_entity_poly.type
_entity_poly.pdbx_seq_one_letter_code
_entity_poly.pdbx_strand_id
1 'polypeptide(L)' 'MHYRTTGNEIVEQVPNVDVFIAGIGTGGTFTGVTRRLKEHNPNLKSII' A
#
# COMPACT_ATOMS: atom_id res chain seq x y z
N MET A 1 5.99 1.07 10.66
CA MET A 1 4.90 2.07 10.80
C MET A 1 3.87 1.90 9.69
N HIS A 2 4.14 2.36 8.46
CA HIS A 2 3.16 2.41 7.35
C HIS A 2 2.37 1.13 7.04
N TYR A 3 2.98 -0.06 7.16
CA TYR A 3 2.24 -1.33 7.00
C TYR A 3 1.07 -1.48 7.99
N ARG A 4 1.30 -1.10 9.26
CA ARG A 4 0.32 -1.25 10.35
C ARG A 4 -0.69 -0.10 10.39
N THR A 5 -0.27 1.10 9.96
CA THR A 5 -1.10 2.31 10.00
C THR A 5 -1.62 2.66 8.61
N THR A 6 -0.88 3.46 7.84
CA THR A 6 -1.30 4.02 6.55
C THR A 6 -1.85 2.97 5.58
N GLY A 7 -1.21 1.81 5.47
CA GLY A 7 -1.70 0.73 4.60
C GLY A 7 -3.01 0.11 5.09
N ASN A 8 -3.23 0.06 6.41
CA ASN A 8 -4.47 -0.43 7.00
C ASN A 8 -5.60 0.59 6.82
N GLU A 9 -5.31 1.87 7.04
CA GLU A 9 -6.24 2.98 6.79
C GLU A 9 -6.75 2.96 5.34
N ILE A 10 -5.85 2.77 4.36
CA ILE A 10 -6.24 2.67 2.94
C ILE A 10 -7.13 1.46 2.70
N VAL A 11 -6.83 0.28 3.25
CA VAL A 11 -7.67 -0.91 3.09
C VAL A 11 -9.08 -0.72 3.67
N GLU A 12 -9.19 -0.04 4.81
CA GLU A 12 -10.48 0.23 5.45
C GLU A 12 -11.30 1.28 4.70
N GLN A 13 -10.65 2.32 4.20
CA GLN A 13 -11.31 3.45 3.52
C GLN A 13 -11.57 3.18 2.04
N VAL A 14 -10.71 2.39 1.40
CA VAL A 14 -10.76 2.07 -0.03
C VAL A 14 -10.43 0.57 -0.20
N PRO A 15 -11.41 -0.33 -0.04
CA PRO A 15 -11.15 -1.77 -0.09
C PRO A 15 -10.75 -2.27 -1.49
N ASN A 16 -11.19 -1.60 -2.55
CA ASN A 16 -10.95 -2.01 -3.94
C ASN A 16 -9.84 -1.17 -4.59
N VAL A 17 -8.60 -1.35 -4.14
CA VAL A 17 -7.43 -0.71 -4.77
C VAL A 17 -6.77 -1.67 -5.76
N ASP A 18 -6.73 -1.27 -7.03
CA ASP A 18 -6.04 -2.00 -8.10
C ASP A 18 -4.62 -1.48 -8.36
N VAL A 19 -4.39 -0.18 -8.11
CA VAL A 19 -3.11 0.48 -8.37
C VAL A 19 -2.71 1.38 -7.21
N PHE A 20 -1.47 1.25 -6.75
CA PHE A 20 -0.86 2.12 -5.75
C PHE A 20 0.40 2.78 -6.33
N ILE A 21 0.45 4.12 -6.31
CA ILE A 21 1.56 4.91 -6.82
C ILE A 21 2.11 5.76 -5.67
N ALA A 22 3.41 5.67 -5.42
CA ALA A 22 4.06 6.52 -4.43
C ALA A 22 5.55 6.71 -4.78
N GLY A 23 5.98 7.98 -4.80
CA GLY A 23 7.40 8.30 -4.96
C GLY A 23 8.26 7.72 -3.85
N ILE A 24 9.55 7.50 -4.14
CA ILE A 24 10.48 6.85 -3.23
C ILE A 24 11.45 7.84 -2.58
N GLY A 25 11.42 7.90 -1.24
CA GLY A 25 12.49 8.48 -0.42
C GLY A 25 13.32 7.36 0.21
N THR A 26 13.14 7.14 1.52
CA THR A 26 13.74 6.00 2.23
C THR A 26 13.12 4.63 1.88
N GLY A 27 12.02 4.62 1.13
CA GLY A 27 11.28 3.40 0.75
C GLY A 27 10.27 2.90 1.78
N GLY A 28 10.29 3.41 3.02
CA GLY A 28 9.43 2.93 4.11
C GLY A 28 7.93 3.01 3.81
N THR A 29 7.49 4.06 3.13
CA THR A 29 6.08 4.25 2.73
C THR A 29 5.69 3.26 1.64
N PHE A 30 6.44 3.23 0.53
CA PHE A 30 6.16 2.33 -0.59
C PHE A 30 6.14 0.87 -0.14
N THR A 31 7.18 0.40 0.55
CA THR A 31 7.28 -1.00 0.99
C THR A 31 6.21 -1.34 2.03
N GLY A 32 5.97 -0.46 3.00
CA GLY A 32 5.01 -0.71 4.06
C GLY A 32 3.57 -0.79 3.54
N VAL A 33 3.16 0.21 2.76
CA VAL A 33 1.80 0.31 2.21
C VAL A 33 1.55 -0.78 1.17
N THR A 34 2.49 -0.98 0.22
CA THR A 34 2.36 -2.02 -0.81
C THR A 34 2.20 -3.41 -0.21
N ARG A 35 2.95 -3.74 0.84
CA ARG A 35 2.83 -5.04 1.50
C ARG A 35 1.42 -5.27 2.07
N ARG A 36 0.88 -4.28 2.79
CA ARG A 36 -0.46 -4.38 3.40
C ARG A 36 -1.56 -4.47 2.35
N LEU A 37 -1.44 -3.68 1.27
CA LEU A 37 -2.39 -3.70 0.16
C LEU A 37 -2.32 -5.01 -0.63
N LYS A 38 -1.14 -5.59 -0.86
CA LYS A 38 -0.99 -6.89 -1.55
C LYS A 38 -1.57 -8.07 -0.76
N GLU A 39 -1.54 -8.02 0.56
CA GLU A 39 -2.22 -9.02 1.40
C GLU A 39 -3.75 -8.92 1.27
N HIS A 40 -4.29 -7.74 0.98
CA HIS A 40 -5.72 -7.54 0.77
C HIS A 40 -6.15 -7.84 -0.67
N ASN A 41 -5.39 -7.36 -1.66
CA ASN A 41 -5.55 -7.63 -3.08
C ASN A 41 -4.22 -8.11 -3.69
N PRO A 42 -4.03 -9.44 -3.87
CA PRO A 42 -2.82 -10.00 -4.47
C PRO A 42 -2.51 -9.51 -5.89
N ASN A 43 -3.52 -9.00 -6.61
CA ASN A 43 -3.36 -8.50 -7.98
C ASN A 43 -2.96 -7.02 -8.06
N LEU A 44 -2.75 -6.35 -6.92
CA LEU A 44 -2.36 -4.95 -6.85
C LEU A 44 -1.12 -4.64 -7.69
N LYS A 45 -1.21 -3.60 -8.53
CA LYS A 45 -0.07 -3.01 -9.22
C LYS A 45 0.52 -1.87 -8.39
N SER A 46 1.79 -2.00 -8.01
CA SER A 46 2.53 -0.99 -7.24
C SER A 46 3.59 -0.33 -8.11
N ILE A 47 3.56 1.00 -8.24
CA ILE A 47 4.43 1.78 -9.12
C ILE A 47 5.13 2.86 -8.28
N ILE A 48 6.41 3.12 -8.56
CA ILE A 48 7.22 4.17 -7.93
C ILE A 48 7.12 5.46 -8.73
#